data_AF-A0A124EWM8-F1
#
_entry.id   AF-A0A124EWM8-F1
#
_cell.length_a   1.000
_cell.length_b   1.000
_cell.length_c   1.000
_cell.angle_alpha   90.00
_cell.angle_beta   90.00
_cell.angle_gamma   90.00
#
_symmetry.space_group_name_H-M   'P 1'
#
loop_
_entity.id
_entity.type
_entity.pdbx_description
1 polymer ?
#
loop_
_entity_poly.entity_id
_entity_poly.type
_entity_poly.pdbx_seq_one_letter_code
_entity_poly.pdbx_strand_id
1 'polypeptide(L)'
;MVELQTRDQALSYLAQMSPTGRFHVQPFKDGWLCTDVLTPEQMASGDATGLAKLVIDSETGVVYVYPSWSETMVADAHTTFKETGVNRAGRQFYPYQWHITINLRYEDDERIEYQMTAESLTDPPEPVDHREEHIPLQSDGLFVQRAAMSHAEWMSRQNQGAWPEVDTTEV
;
A
#
# COMPACT_ATOMS: atom_id res chain seq x y z
N MET A 1 2.98 21.43 -0.33
CA MET A 1 1.63 21.13 0.21
C MET A 1 0.79 20.66 -0.95
N VAL A 2 0.11 19.52 -0.78
CA VAL A 2 -0.80 18.98 -1.79
C VAL A 2 -2.09 19.81 -1.76
N GLU A 3 -2.56 20.27 -2.92
CA GLU A 3 -3.87 20.91 -3.01
C GLU A 3 -4.96 19.84 -3.09
N LEU A 4 -5.85 19.77 -2.09
CA LEU A 4 -6.90 18.75 -1.96
C LEU A 4 -8.28 19.35 -1.71
N GLN A 5 -8.56 20.52 -2.27
CA GLN A 5 -9.79 21.29 -2.05
C GLN A 5 -10.94 20.83 -2.94
N THR A 6 -10.63 20.19 -4.07
CA THR A 6 -11.64 19.76 -5.04
C THR A 6 -11.57 18.25 -5.31
N ARG A 7 -12.69 17.73 -5.82
CA ARG A 7 -12.79 16.33 -6.26
C ARG A 7 -11.72 16.00 -7.30
N ASP A 8 -11.52 16.89 -8.26
CA ASP A 8 -10.56 16.68 -9.35
C ASP A 8 -9.13 16.65 -8.82
N GLN A 9 -8.81 17.51 -7.85
CA GLN A 9 -7.53 17.50 -7.15
C GLN A 9 -7.29 16.19 -6.39
N ALA A 10 -8.30 15.69 -5.67
CA ALA A 10 -8.21 14.40 -4.98
C ALA A 10 -7.99 13.24 -5.95
N LEU A 11 -8.71 13.22 -7.08
CA LEU A 11 -8.54 12.20 -8.12
C LEU A 11 -7.15 12.29 -8.79
N SER A 12 -6.68 13.49 -9.11
CA SER A 12 -5.33 13.70 -9.64
C SER A 12 -4.25 13.27 -8.66
N TYR A 13 -4.48 13.44 -7.36
CA TYR A 13 -3.55 12.98 -6.33
C TYR A 13 -3.50 11.45 -6.23
N LEU A 14 -4.66 10.78 -6.23
CA LEU A 14 -4.72 9.31 -6.27
C LEU A 14 -4.08 8.71 -7.53
N ALA A 15 -4.17 9.42 -8.66
CA ALA A 15 -3.54 8.98 -9.91
C ALA A 15 -1.99 9.02 -9.85
N GLN A 16 -1.39 9.76 -8.92
CA GLN A 16 0.07 9.70 -8.70
C GLN A 16 0.46 8.37 -8.06
N MET A 17 -0.36 7.88 -7.12
CA MET A 17 -0.15 6.62 -6.40
C MET A 17 -0.55 5.39 -7.22
N SER A 18 -1.65 5.47 -7.97
CA SER A 18 -2.15 4.39 -8.83
C SER A 18 -2.59 4.97 -10.18
N PRO A 19 -1.67 5.11 -11.16
CA PRO A 19 -1.97 5.73 -12.45
C PRO A 19 -3.04 5.01 -13.28
N THR A 20 -3.19 3.70 -13.06
CA THR A 20 -4.19 2.85 -13.73
C THR A 20 -5.44 2.64 -12.87
N GLY A 21 -5.39 3.01 -11.59
CA GLY A 21 -6.49 2.91 -10.64
C GLY A 21 -7.63 3.86 -10.99
N ARG A 22 -8.85 3.44 -10.66
CA ARG A 22 -10.04 4.28 -10.80
C ARG A 22 -10.72 4.35 -9.45
N PHE A 23 -10.99 5.58 -9.00
CA PHE A 23 -11.53 5.80 -7.67
C PHE A 23 -12.84 6.58 -7.74
N HIS A 24 -13.79 6.16 -6.92
CA HIS A 24 -14.88 7.04 -6.51
C HIS A 24 -14.47 7.75 -5.23
N VAL A 25 -14.61 9.08 -5.20
CA VAL A 25 -14.24 9.90 -4.06
C VAL A 25 -15.44 10.67 -3.53
N GLN A 26 -15.57 10.71 -2.21
CA GLN A 26 -16.60 11.46 -1.49
C GLN A 26 -15.94 12.38 -0.46
N PRO A 27 -16.29 13.67 -0.40
CA PRO A 27 -15.75 14.56 0.61
C PRO A 27 -16.35 14.26 1.98
N PHE A 28 -15.54 14.45 3.03
CA PHE A 28 -15.99 14.50 4.42
C PHE A 28 -15.20 15.59 5.18
N LYS A 29 -15.49 15.76 6.48
CA LYS A 29 -14.94 16.85 7.32
C LYS A 29 -13.43 17.01 7.21
N ASP A 30 -12.68 15.89 7.24
CA ASP A 30 -11.22 15.90 7.33
C ASP A 30 -10.52 15.46 6.03
N GLY A 31 -11.26 15.37 4.92
CA GLY A 31 -10.67 15.09 3.60
C GLY A 31 -11.58 14.30 2.66
N TRP A 32 -11.04 13.25 2.06
CA TRP A 32 -11.71 12.48 1.02
C TRP A 32 -11.74 10.99 1.35
N LEU A 33 -12.92 10.38 1.29
CA LEU A 33 -13.07 8.93 1.31
C LEU A 33 -13.02 8.40 -0.12
N CYS A 34 -12.19 7.41 -0.37
CA CYS A 34 -11.93 6.88 -1.70
C CYS A 34 -12.19 5.37 -1.73
N THR A 35 -12.91 4.93 -2.76
CA THR A 35 -13.22 3.52 -3.01
C THR A 35 -12.78 3.16 -4.41
N ASP A 36 -12.04 2.06 -4.55
CA ASP A 36 -11.69 1.51 -5.85
C ASP A 36 -12.93 1.15 -6.67
N VAL A 37 -12.93 1.58 -7.92
CA VAL A 37 -13.91 1.21 -8.93
C VAL A 37 -13.33 0.02 -9.68
N LEU A 38 -13.77 -1.17 -9.29
CA LEU A 38 -13.37 -2.40 -9.96
C LEU A 38 -13.84 -2.43 -11.42
N THR A 39 -12.98 -2.96 -12.30
CA THR A 39 -13.39 -3.30 -13.66
C THR A 39 -14.35 -4.49 -13.65
N PRO A 40 -15.18 -4.67 -14.70
CA PRO A 40 -16.05 -5.85 -14.82
C PRO A 40 -15.28 -7.17 -14.74
N GLU A 41 -14.03 -7.20 -15.21
CA GLU A 41 -13.12 -8.34 -15.13
C GLU A 41 -12.72 -8.64 -13.69
N GLN A 42 -12.37 -7.62 -12.90
CA GLN A 42 -12.04 -7.74 -11.46
C GLN A 42 -13.26 -8.12 -10.61
N MET A 43 -14.46 -7.69 -11.00
CA MET A 43 -15.69 -8.13 -10.35
C MET A 43 -15.96 -9.62 -10.63
N ALA A 44 -15.61 -10.12 -11.82
CA ALA A 44 -15.82 -11.51 -12.21
C ALA A 44 -14.79 -12.47 -11.59
N SER A 45 -13.58 -12.01 -11.26
CA SER A 45 -12.53 -12.80 -10.58
C SER A 45 -12.74 -12.94 -9.06
N GLY A 46 -13.69 -12.21 -8.47
CA GLY A 46 -13.94 -12.23 -7.02
C GLY A 46 -13.15 -11.20 -6.22
N ASP A 47 -12.40 -10.31 -6.88
CA ASP A 47 -11.61 -9.23 -6.25
C ASP A 47 -12.47 -8.16 -5.54
N ALA A 48 -13.80 -8.25 -5.69
CA ALA A 48 -14.78 -7.43 -4.98
C ALA A 48 -14.83 -7.70 -3.46
N THR A 49 -14.34 -8.85 -2.99
CA THR A 49 -14.37 -9.21 -1.57
C THR A 49 -13.10 -8.72 -0.88
N GLY A 50 -13.24 -7.77 0.05
CA GLY A 50 -12.10 -7.25 0.83
C GLY A 50 -11.51 -5.93 0.32
N LEU A 51 -12.22 -5.20 -0.56
CA LEU A 51 -11.77 -3.88 -0.99
C LEU A 51 -11.59 -2.99 0.22
N ALA A 52 -10.34 -2.59 0.43
CA ALA A 52 -9.98 -1.65 1.46
C ALA A 52 -10.56 -0.28 1.12
N LYS A 53 -10.84 0.52 2.16
CA LYS A 53 -11.25 1.91 1.97
C LYS A 53 -10.04 2.80 2.15
N LEU A 54 -9.88 3.76 1.25
CA LEU A 54 -8.82 4.75 1.35
C LEU A 54 -9.39 6.06 1.90
N VAL A 55 -8.58 6.78 2.67
CA VAL A 55 -8.88 8.13 3.14
C VAL A 55 -7.71 9.02 2.82
N ILE A 56 -7.92 10.10 2.08
CA ILE A 56 -6.94 11.18 1.91
C ILE A 56 -7.21 12.22 3.00
N ASP A 57 -6.27 12.41 3.92
CA ASP A 57 -6.30 13.52 4.87
C ASP A 57 -5.95 14.82 4.13
N SER A 58 -6.87 15.78 4.12
CA SER A 58 -6.71 17.01 3.31
C SER A 58 -5.68 18.00 3.87
N GLU A 59 -5.32 17.88 5.16
CA GLU A 59 -4.35 18.75 5.83
C GLU A 59 -2.92 18.27 5.58
N THR A 60 -2.72 16.95 5.67
CA THR A 60 -1.39 16.33 5.60
C THR A 60 -1.08 15.74 4.24
N GLY A 61 -2.09 15.45 3.43
CA GLY A 61 -1.96 14.70 2.17
C GLY A 61 -1.73 13.21 2.38
N VAL A 62 -1.72 12.70 3.62
CA VAL A 62 -1.50 11.27 3.87
C VAL A 62 -2.73 10.48 3.46
N VAL A 63 -2.52 9.41 2.69
CA VAL A 63 -3.53 8.42 2.36
C VAL A 63 -3.46 7.29 3.37
N TYR A 64 -4.57 6.99 4.01
CA TYR A 64 -4.72 5.88 4.94
C TYR A 64 -5.56 4.77 4.30
N VAL A 65 -5.17 3.52 4.54
CA VAL A 65 -5.97 2.35 4.21
C VAL A 65 -6.68 1.84 5.46
N TYR A 66 -7.98 1.60 5.35
CA TYR A 66 -8.84 1.02 6.37
C TYR A 66 -9.38 -0.34 5.91
N PRO A 67 -9.75 -1.24 6.86
CA PRO A 67 -10.46 -2.47 6.54
C PRO A 67 -11.75 -2.21 5.73
N SER A 68 -12.40 -3.27 5.25
CA SER A 68 -13.68 -3.21 4.53
C SER A 68 -14.88 -2.81 5.42
N TRP A 69 -14.74 -1.69 6.13
CA TRP A 69 -15.75 -1.04 6.91
C TRP A 69 -16.65 -0.18 6.01
N SER A 70 -17.82 0.18 6.53
CA SER A 70 -18.70 1.13 5.85
C SER A 70 -18.03 2.51 5.76
N GLU A 71 -18.44 3.30 4.77
CA GLU A 71 -17.90 4.66 4.56
C GLU A 71 -18.05 5.53 5.81
N THR A 72 -19.19 5.43 6.49
CA THR A 72 -19.47 6.12 7.76
C THR A 72 -18.49 5.71 8.86
N MET A 73 -18.25 4.40 9.04
CA MET A 73 -17.32 3.92 10.06
C MET A 73 -15.89 4.39 9.81
N VAL A 74 -15.47 4.44 8.54
CA VAL A 74 -14.14 4.93 8.15
C VAL A 74 -14.01 6.44 8.42
N ALA A 75 -15.00 7.23 8.02
CA ALA A 75 -15.02 8.67 8.27
C ALA A 75 -15.01 8.99 9.78
N ASP A 76 -15.80 8.29 10.59
CA ASP A 76 -15.85 8.46 12.04
C ASP A 76 -14.52 8.05 12.70
N ALA A 77 -13.93 6.93 12.27
CA ALA A 77 -12.65 6.46 12.79
C ALA A 77 -11.52 7.44 12.46
N HIS A 78 -11.51 8.01 11.25
CA HIS A 78 -10.52 9.00 10.86
C HIS A 78 -10.71 10.33 11.60
N THR A 79 -11.95 10.81 11.72
CA THR A 79 -12.27 12.02 12.51
C THR A 79 -11.81 11.86 13.96
N THR A 80 -12.08 10.70 14.57
CA THR A 80 -11.62 10.38 15.93
C THR A 80 -10.10 10.37 16.02
N PHE A 81 -9.41 9.82 15.02
CA PHE A 81 -7.96 9.86 14.95
C PHE A 81 -7.44 11.31 14.93
N LYS A 82 -8.03 12.20 14.13
CA LYS A 82 -7.67 13.62 14.10
C LYS A 82 -7.85 14.31 15.45
N GLU A 83 -8.95 14.01 16.14
CA GLU A 83 -9.29 14.64 17.42
C GLU A 83 -8.47 14.11 18.59
N THR A 84 -8.05 12.84 18.55
CA THR A 84 -7.43 12.16 19.69
C THR A 84 -5.96 11.79 19.48
N GLY A 85 -5.47 11.82 18.25
CA GLY A 85 -4.16 11.32 17.84
C GLY A 85 -4.06 9.78 17.80
N VAL A 86 -5.13 9.03 18.12
CA VAL A 86 -5.09 7.57 18.19
C VAL A 86 -5.71 6.94 16.95
N ASN A 87 -4.88 6.42 16.04
CA ASN A 87 -5.36 5.69 14.86
C ASN A 87 -5.53 4.21 15.18
N ARG A 88 -6.79 3.75 15.28
CA ARG A 88 -7.10 2.36 15.69
C ARG A 88 -7.10 1.36 14.55
N ALA A 89 -7.23 1.81 13.31
CA ALA A 89 -7.49 0.90 12.18
C ALA A 89 -6.91 1.39 10.86
N GLY A 90 -6.66 2.69 10.71
CA GLY A 90 -6.02 3.24 9.53
C GLY A 90 -4.53 2.98 9.57
N ARG A 91 -3.97 2.50 8.46
CA ARG A 91 -2.53 2.44 8.25
C ARG A 91 -2.16 3.43 7.15
N GLN A 92 -1.07 4.18 7.31
CA GLN A 92 -0.55 5.01 6.22
C GLN A 92 -0.20 4.11 5.02
N PHE A 93 -0.71 4.49 3.86
CA PHE A 93 -0.51 3.81 2.59
C PHE A 93 0.27 4.68 1.61
N TYR A 94 0.06 6.00 1.61
CA TYR A 94 0.79 6.94 0.75
C TYR A 94 1.02 8.28 1.48
N PRO A 95 2.14 9.01 1.27
CA PRO A 95 3.28 8.65 0.42
C PRO A 95 3.98 7.38 0.88
N TYR A 96 4.52 6.62 -0.07
CA TYR A 96 5.35 5.45 0.21
C TYR A 96 6.58 5.88 1.01
N GLN A 97 6.96 5.05 1.97
CA GLN A 97 8.06 5.31 2.89
C GLN A 97 9.29 4.49 2.53
N TRP A 98 9.12 3.40 1.78
CA TRP A 98 10.20 2.50 1.41
C TRP A 98 10.15 2.14 -0.07
N HIS A 99 11.32 2.15 -0.70
CA HIS A 99 11.58 1.52 -1.98
C HIS A 99 12.36 0.23 -1.74
N ILE A 100 11.76 -0.90 -2.09
CA ILE A 100 12.30 -2.22 -1.81
C ILE A 100 12.68 -2.88 -3.12
N THR A 101 13.91 -3.38 -3.21
CA THR A 101 14.37 -4.22 -4.31
C THR A 101 14.72 -5.61 -3.79
N ILE A 102 14.27 -6.65 -4.50
CA ILE A 102 14.58 -8.05 -4.21
C ILE A 102 15.34 -8.69 -5.36
N ASN A 103 16.25 -9.60 -5.03
CA ASN A 103 17.02 -10.40 -5.96
C ASN A 103 17.03 -11.86 -5.51
N LEU A 104 16.52 -12.75 -6.35
CA LEU A 104 16.43 -14.18 -6.06
C LEU A 104 17.84 -14.76 -5.96
N ARG A 105 18.20 -15.26 -4.79
CA ARG A 105 19.49 -15.92 -4.56
C ARG A 105 19.40 -17.42 -4.71
N TYR A 106 18.28 -17.99 -4.30
CA TYR A 106 18.11 -19.43 -4.25
C TYR A 106 16.63 -19.80 -4.32
N GLU A 107 16.33 -20.84 -5.09
CA GLU A 107 15.01 -21.46 -5.22
C GLU A 107 15.19 -22.97 -5.31
N ASP A 108 14.48 -23.71 -4.45
CA ASP A 108 14.27 -25.14 -4.55
C ASP A 108 12.82 -25.50 -4.16
N ASP A 109 12.49 -26.79 -4.11
CA ASP A 109 11.14 -27.29 -3.79
C ASP A 109 10.69 -26.96 -2.35
N GLU A 110 11.61 -26.56 -1.45
CA GLU A 110 11.36 -26.36 -0.02
C GLU A 110 11.51 -24.90 0.42
N ARG A 111 12.34 -24.10 -0.27
CA ARG A 111 12.68 -22.75 0.14
C ARG A 111 13.03 -21.83 -1.02
N ILE A 112 12.76 -20.56 -0.77
CA ILE A 112 13.09 -19.45 -1.63
C ILE A 112 13.80 -18.43 -0.77
N GLU A 113 14.93 -17.96 -1.25
CA GLU A 113 15.73 -16.94 -0.58
C GLU A 113 15.96 -15.76 -1.49
N TYR A 114 15.50 -14.60 -1.02
CA TYR A 114 15.80 -13.32 -1.63
C TYR A 114 16.88 -12.60 -0.86
N GLN A 115 17.77 -11.93 -1.58
CA GLN A 115 18.52 -10.80 -1.07
C GLN A 115 17.66 -9.54 -1.27
N MET A 116 17.46 -8.76 -0.22
CA MET A 116 16.69 -7.53 -0.25
C MET A 116 17.57 -6.29 -0.04
N THR A 117 17.19 -5.17 -0.64
CA THR A 117 17.65 -3.82 -0.31
C THR A 117 16.43 -2.94 -0.06
N ALA A 118 16.42 -2.16 1.02
CA ALA A 118 15.34 -1.23 1.34
C ALA A 118 15.89 0.20 1.49
N GLU A 119 15.33 1.14 0.73
CA GLU A 119 15.70 2.55 0.74
C GLU A 119 14.56 3.39 1.30
N SER A 120 14.87 4.27 2.26
CA SER A 120 13.87 5.17 2.84
C SER A 120 13.54 6.30 1.87
N LEU A 121 12.25 6.55 1.65
CA LEU A 121 11.71 7.62 0.81
C LEU A 121 11.26 8.84 1.64
N THR A 122 11.50 8.86 2.95
CA THR A 122 11.13 9.99 3.81
C THR A 122 12.05 11.20 3.62
N ASP A 123 11.60 12.38 4.06
CA ASP A 123 12.43 13.59 4.10
C ASP A 123 12.46 14.17 5.53
N PRO A 124 13.62 14.19 6.22
CA PRO A 124 14.90 13.64 5.78
C PRO A 124 14.84 12.11 5.66
N PRO A 125 15.67 11.50 4.79
CA PRO A 125 15.72 10.05 4.65
C PRO A 125 16.19 9.43 5.97
N GLU A 126 15.47 8.42 6.43
CA GLU A 126 16.00 7.58 7.51
C GLU A 126 17.34 6.97 7.04
N PRO A 127 18.31 6.73 7.95
CA PRO A 127 19.60 6.17 7.58
C PRO A 127 19.39 4.87 6.78
N VAL A 128 19.92 4.85 5.56
CA VAL A 128 19.73 3.74 4.62
C VAL A 128 20.26 2.46 5.27
N ASP A 129 19.36 1.55 5.63
CA ASP A 129 19.72 0.21 6.04
C ASP A 129 19.88 -0.61 4.76
N HIS A 130 21.04 -0.47 4.10
CA HIS A 130 21.49 -1.44 3.10
C HIS A 130 21.79 -2.75 3.82
N ARG A 131 20.76 -3.42 4.33
CA ARG A 131 20.89 -4.77 4.83
C ARG A 131 20.51 -5.71 3.73
N GLU A 132 21.53 -6.36 3.20
CA GLU A 132 21.36 -7.61 2.50
C GLU A 132 20.81 -8.63 3.50
N GLU A 133 19.49 -8.74 3.55
CA GLU A 133 18.82 -9.73 4.40
C GLU A 133 18.30 -10.86 3.52
N HIS A 134 18.49 -12.08 4.01
CA HIS A 134 17.91 -13.28 3.42
C HIS A 134 16.48 -13.42 3.91
N ILE A 135 15.52 -13.40 2.99
CA ILE A 135 14.11 -13.54 3.35
C ILE A 135 13.62 -14.92 2.93
N PRO A 136 13.25 -15.80 3.89
CA PRO A 136 12.63 -17.07 3.58
C PRO A 136 11.14 -16.88 3.24
N LEU A 137 10.57 -17.88 2.58
CA LEU A 137 9.14 -17.93 2.23
C LEU A 137 8.20 -17.70 3.43
N GLN A 138 8.61 -18.13 4.64
CA GLN A 138 7.86 -17.94 5.88
C GLN A 138 8.55 -16.94 6.81
N SER A 139 8.74 -15.70 6.34
CA SER A 139 9.36 -14.66 7.17
C SER A 139 8.37 -14.05 8.18
N ASP A 140 8.65 -14.24 9.47
CA ASP A 140 8.04 -13.50 10.59
C ASP A 140 8.68 -12.13 10.82
N GLY A 141 9.50 -11.65 9.89
CA GLY A 141 10.39 -10.53 10.08
C GLY A 141 9.74 -9.13 10.06
N LEU A 142 10.61 -8.13 9.91
CA LEU A 142 10.23 -6.72 9.90
C LEU A 142 9.19 -6.42 8.81
N PHE A 143 8.47 -5.30 8.97
CA PHE A 143 7.41 -4.89 8.04
C PHE A 143 7.88 -4.91 6.58
N VAL A 144 9.07 -4.38 6.28
CA VAL A 144 9.66 -4.34 4.93
C VAL A 144 9.92 -5.74 4.36
N GLN A 145 10.35 -6.71 5.17
CA GLN A 145 10.55 -8.09 4.70
C GLN A 145 9.22 -8.75 4.35
N ARG A 146 8.20 -8.56 5.19
CA ARG A 146 6.85 -9.10 4.93
C ARG A 146 6.22 -8.47 3.68
N ALA A 147 6.44 -7.17 3.47
CA ALA A 147 6.02 -6.49 2.25
C ALA A 147 6.72 -7.05 1.01
N ALA A 148 8.04 -7.23 1.07
CA ALA A 148 8.84 -7.82 -0.01
C ALA A 148 8.35 -9.22 -0.40
N MET A 149 8.12 -10.10 0.59
CA MET A 149 7.63 -11.45 0.33
C MET A 149 6.20 -11.48 -0.21
N SER A 150 5.32 -10.66 0.34
CA SER A 150 3.94 -10.55 -0.16
C SER A 150 3.92 -10.12 -1.62
N HIS A 151 4.81 -9.19 -2.00
CA HIS A 151 4.99 -8.74 -3.38
C HIS A 151 5.53 -9.88 -4.28
N ALA A 152 6.59 -10.57 -3.86
CA ALA A 152 7.16 -11.69 -4.61
C ALA A 152 6.14 -12.83 -4.82
N GLU A 153 5.36 -13.16 -3.79
CA GLU A 153 4.26 -14.14 -3.86
C GLU A 153 3.19 -13.71 -4.86
N TRP A 154 2.76 -12.45 -4.79
CA TRP A 154 1.76 -11.91 -5.72
C TRP A 154 2.27 -11.99 -7.16
N MET A 155 3.53 -11.62 -7.41
CA MET A 155 4.16 -11.72 -8.72
C MET A 155 4.26 -13.15 -9.22
N SER A 156 4.65 -14.09 -8.36
CA SER A 156 4.67 -15.51 -8.70
C SER A 156 3.29 -16.00 -9.15
N ARG A 157 2.22 -15.62 -8.44
CA ARG A 157 0.84 -15.96 -8.84
C ARG A 157 0.46 -15.37 -10.20
N GLN A 158 0.91 -14.15 -10.52
CA GLN A 158 0.69 -13.54 -11.84
C GLN A 158 1.51 -14.24 -12.93
N ASN A 159 2.67 -14.77 -12.59
CA ASN A 159 3.62 -15.41 -13.50
C ASN A 159 3.55 -16.95 -13.48
N GLN A 160 2.35 -17.50 -13.37
CA GLN A 160 2.11 -18.96 -13.44
C GLN A 160 2.94 -19.80 -12.44
N GLY A 161 3.26 -19.21 -11.29
CA GLY A 161 4.05 -19.83 -10.22
C GLY A 161 5.55 -19.56 -10.30
N ALA A 162 6.05 -18.90 -11.34
CA ALA A 162 7.47 -18.57 -11.46
C ALA A 162 7.83 -17.33 -10.61
N TRP A 163 8.80 -17.49 -9.72
CA TRP A 163 9.27 -16.44 -8.84
C TRP A 163 10.11 -15.40 -9.58
N PRO A 164 9.97 -14.10 -9.26
CA PRO A 164 10.75 -13.07 -9.94
C PRO A 164 12.23 -13.17 -9.58
N GLU A 165 13.11 -13.13 -10.58
CA GLU A 165 14.56 -13.09 -10.36
C GLU A 165 15.00 -11.75 -9.75
N VAL A 166 14.44 -10.65 -10.25
CA VAL A 166 14.65 -9.30 -9.73
C VAL A 166 13.33 -8.54 -9.82
N ASP A 167 12.96 -7.86 -8.75
CA ASP A 167 11.79 -6.99 -8.76
C ASP A 167 11.87 -5.88 -7.72
N THR A 168 10.99 -4.89 -7.85
CA THR A 168 10.94 -3.68 -7.03
C THR A 168 9.50 -3.36 -6.62
N THR A 169 9.33 -2.87 -5.39
CA THR A 169 8.03 -2.44 -4.86
C THR A 169 8.17 -1.25 -3.91
N GLU A 170 7.11 -0.43 -3.79
CA GLU A 170 7.07 0.74 -2.91
C GLU A 170 5.94 0.60 -1.89
N VAL A 171 6.24 0.85 -0.60
CA VAL A 171 5.32 0.59 0.53
C VAL A 171 5.41 1.60 1.67
#